data_AF-A0A856MBU7-F1
#
_entry.id   AF-A0A856MBU7-F1
#
_cell.length_a   1.000
_cell.length_b   1.000
_cell.length_c   1.000
_cell.angle_alpha   90.00
_cell.angle_beta   90.00
_cell.angle_gamma   90.00
#
_symmetry.space_group_name_H-M   'P 1'
#
loop_
_entity.id
_entity.type
_entity.pdbx_description
1 polymer ?
#
loop_
_entity_poly.entity_id
_entity_poly.type
_entity_poly.pdbx_seq_one_letter_code
_entity_poly.pdbx_strand_id
1 'polypeptide(L)'
;MFQSFSTGLILLLIVILPAMAIAYAISYRTIGRQAAQRRLGRSALLILLAFFVALGLGSLGKYGSISFNFLFAAFVALWLLSWNWRKRKAGALLLDVGRFSQSKLMLWVGVLEALFAVFNTSSAINKISTGLGNDTKLLEVISQPVLFWSLAIYFLSMGLSRLEFRENGICYMLSVVKWEKLTSYWWSQDKPNIVTIEFKQPPYLLSTGLRSLRIPSAHRDAVKQILAEHLMMTDVK
;
A
#
# COMPACT_ATOMS: atom_id res chain seq x y z
N MET A 1 4.37 31.04 15.33
CA MET A 1 4.92 29.77 14.81
C MET A 1 4.59 28.57 15.72
N PHE A 2 4.78 28.67 17.05
CA PHE A 2 4.41 27.58 17.98
C PHE A 2 2.90 27.26 18.06
N GLN A 3 2.02 28.27 17.99
CA GLN A 3 0.57 28.04 18.03
C GLN A 3 0.02 27.30 16.80
N SER A 4 0.46 27.64 15.58
CA SER A 4 -0.01 26.94 14.37
C SER A 4 0.48 25.50 14.30
N PHE A 5 1.68 25.24 14.84
CA PHE A 5 2.23 23.88 14.95
C PHE A 5 1.41 23.03 15.94
N SER A 6 1.02 23.59 17.09
CA SER A 6 0.21 22.83 18.07
C SER A 6 -1.18 22.49 17.55
N THR A 7 -1.85 23.42 16.84
CA THR A 7 -3.20 23.18 16.30
C THR A 7 -3.19 22.10 15.21
N GLY A 8 -2.20 22.12 14.31
CA GLY A 8 -2.06 21.10 13.26
C GLY A 8 -1.79 19.70 13.84
N LEU A 9 -0.96 19.62 14.88
CA LEU A 9 -0.63 18.36 15.55
C LEU A 9 -1.85 17.79 16.30
N ILE A 10 -2.62 18.65 16.96
CA ILE A 10 -3.88 18.26 17.64
C ILE A 10 -4.88 17.71 16.61
N LEU A 11 -5.10 18.39 15.48
CA LEU A 11 -6.01 17.91 14.42
C LEU A 11 -5.56 16.55 13.86
N LEU A 12 -4.26 16.37 13.66
CA LEU A 12 -3.70 15.11 13.18
C LEU A 12 -3.92 13.97 14.19
N LEU A 13 -3.74 14.22 15.48
CA LEU A 13 -4.04 13.24 16.54
C LEU A 13 -5.54 12.90 16.62
N ILE A 14 -6.42 13.89 16.45
CA ILE A 14 -7.88 13.70 16.42
C ILE A 14 -8.30 12.77 15.28
N VAL A 15 -7.59 12.76 14.14
CA VAL A 15 -7.90 11.86 13.03
C VAL A 15 -7.24 10.48 13.21
N ILE A 16 -5.99 10.45 13.65
CA ILE A 16 -5.21 9.20 13.73
C ILE A 16 -5.72 8.29 14.86
N LEU A 17 -6.02 8.84 16.04
CA LEU A 17 -6.41 8.03 17.19
C LEU A 17 -7.72 7.25 16.95
N PRO A 18 -8.80 7.85 16.42
CA PRO A 18 -10.01 7.11 16.06
C PRO A 18 -9.76 6.10 14.94
N ALA A 19 -8.98 6.46 13.92
CA ALA A 19 -8.64 5.52 12.84
C ALA A 19 -7.92 4.28 13.37
N MET A 20 -6.97 4.47 14.30
CA MET A 20 -6.28 3.38 14.99
C MET A 20 -7.22 2.55 15.87
N ALA A 21 -8.13 3.20 16.60
CA ALA A 21 -9.12 2.50 17.42
C ALA A 21 -10.08 1.64 16.58
N ILE A 22 -10.53 2.15 15.44
CA ILE A 22 -11.36 1.40 14.48
C ILE A 22 -10.57 0.22 13.89
N ALA A 23 -9.33 0.46 13.45
CA ALA A 23 -8.46 -0.59 12.93
C ALA A 23 -8.16 -1.68 13.97
N TYR A 24 -8.04 -1.30 15.25
CA TYR A 24 -7.93 -2.24 16.36
C TYR A 24 -9.18 -3.07 16.51
N ALA A 25 -10.36 -2.45 16.58
CA ALA A 25 -11.63 -3.15 16.76
C ALA A 25 -11.88 -4.18 15.66
N ILE A 26 -11.57 -3.81 14.40
CA ILE A 26 -11.65 -4.72 13.25
C ILE A 26 -10.64 -5.86 13.40
N SER A 27 -9.39 -5.57 13.76
CA SER A 27 -8.34 -6.57 13.92
C SER A 27 -8.63 -7.53 15.09
N TYR A 28 -9.13 -7.00 16.20
CA TYR A 28 -9.54 -7.77 17.37
C TYR A 28 -10.60 -8.81 17.01
N ARG A 29 -11.63 -8.41 16.27
CA ARG A 29 -12.69 -9.31 15.79
C ARG A 29 -12.23 -10.32 14.75
N THR A 30 -11.14 -10.06 14.03
CA THR A 30 -10.73 -10.89 12.90
C THR A 30 -9.64 -11.91 13.23
N ILE A 31 -8.68 -11.55 14.08
CA ILE A 31 -7.43 -12.29 14.31
C ILE A 31 -7.13 -12.54 15.81
N GLY A 32 -7.99 -12.05 16.72
CA GLY A 32 -7.82 -12.20 18.17
C GLY A 32 -6.95 -11.12 18.83
N ARG A 33 -7.01 -11.07 20.17
CA ARG A 33 -6.45 -9.96 20.99
C ARG A 33 -4.93 -9.78 20.83
N GLN A 34 -4.16 -10.85 20.98
CA GLN A 34 -2.69 -10.78 20.94
C GLN A 34 -2.17 -10.38 19.55
N ALA A 35 -2.76 -10.93 18.48
CA ALA A 35 -2.39 -10.56 17.11
C ALA A 35 -2.79 -9.12 16.77
N ALA A 36 -3.96 -8.66 17.23
CA ALA A 36 -4.43 -7.30 17.05
C ALA A 36 -3.52 -6.27 17.75
N GLN A 37 -3.09 -6.53 18.99
CA GLN A 37 -2.16 -5.64 19.70
C GLN A 37 -0.80 -5.54 19.01
N ARG A 38 -0.22 -6.66 18.56
CA ARG A 38 1.04 -6.64 17.80
C ARG A 38 0.92 -5.85 16.49
N ARG A 39 -0.21 -5.98 15.80
CA ARG A 39 -0.50 -5.22 14.58
C ARG A 39 -0.63 -3.72 14.85
N LEU A 40 -1.25 -3.35 15.97
CA LEU A 40 -1.44 -1.95 16.36
C LEU A 40 -0.13 -1.28 16.75
N GLY A 41 0.71 -1.93 17.56
CA GLY A 41 2.04 -1.40 17.92
C GLY A 41 2.90 -1.14 16.69
N ARG A 42 2.85 -2.02 15.69
CA ARG A 42 3.56 -1.80 14.41
C ARG A 42 2.96 -0.70 13.55
N SER A 43 1.63 -0.60 13.53
CA SER A 43 0.96 0.51 12.83
C SER A 43 1.35 1.84 13.47
N ALA A 44 1.45 1.90 14.80
CA ALA A 44 1.95 3.07 15.53
C ALA A 44 3.39 3.42 15.14
N LEU A 45 4.29 2.42 15.06
CA LEU A 45 5.66 2.63 14.60
C LEU A 45 5.73 3.14 13.16
N LEU A 46 4.89 2.62 12.26
CA LEU A 46 4.82 3.10 10.88
C LEU A 46 4.29 4.53 10.78
N ILE A 47 3.28 4.88 11.58
CA ILE A 47 2.76 6.25 11.68
C ILE A 47 3.84 7.19 12.20
N LEU A 48 4.57 6.78 13.22
CA LEU A 48 5.65 7.55 13.81
C LEU A 48 6.82 7.73 12.82
N LEU A 49 7.17 6.68 12.09
CA LEU A 49 8.13 6.77 10.98
C LEU A 49 7.64 7.72 9.88
N ALA A 50 6.39 7.59 9.45
CA ALA A 50 5.80 8.48 8.45
C ALA A 50 5.78 9.94 8.92
N PHE A 51 5.53 10.18 10.21
CA PHE A 51 5.61 11.50 10.83
C PHE A 51 7.05 12.05 10.78
N PHE A 52 8.06 11.25 11.13
CA PHE A 52 9.46 11.68 11.02
C PHE A 52 9.90 11.92 9.58
N VAL A 53 9.44 11.10 8.64
CA VAL A 53 9.67 11.32 7.20
C VAL A 53 9.00 12.63 6.76
N ALA A 54 7.76 12.89 7.17
CA ALA A 54 7.07 14.14 6.86
C ALA A 54 7.77 15.36 7.46
N LEU A 55 8.25 15.26 8.70
CA LEU A 55 9.07 16.31 9.33
C LEU A 55 10.39 16.53 8.59
N GLY A 56 11.07 15.45 8.22
CA GLY A 56 12.30 15.51 7.43
C GLY A 56 12.07 16.13 6.06
N LEU A 57 10.97 15.78 5.38
CA LEU A 57 10.58 16.41 4.12
C LEU A 57 10.26 17.90 4.31
N GLY A 58 9.62 18.25 5.43
CA GLY A 58 9.33 19.64 5.80
C GLY A 58 10.59 20.48 6.07
N SER A 59 11.70 19.86 6.49
CA SER A 59 12.96 20.56 6.73
C SER A 59 13.82 20.75 5.49
N LEU A 60 13.52 20.09 4.37
CA LEU A 60 14.28 20.21 3.11
C LEU A 60 14.09 21.57 2.39
N GLY A 61 13.29 22.47 2.95
CA GLY A 61 12.94 23.75 2.35
C GLY A 61 12.11 23.59 1.06
N LYS A 62 11.80 24.73 0.42
CA LYS A 62 10.91 24.76 -0.75
C LYS A 62 11.39 23.86 -1.90
N TYR A 63 12.67 23.94 -2.26
CA TYR A 63 13.23 23.19 -3.39
C TYR A 63 13.30 21.68 -3.13
N GLY A 64 13.54 21.28 -1.88
CA GLY A 64 13.59 19.86 -1.53
C GLY A 64 12.21 19.21 -1.58
N SER A 65 11.17 19.89 -1.09
CA SER A 65 9.79 19.42 -1.22
C SER A 65 9.37 19.31 -2.69
N ILE A 66 9.67 20.31 -3.52
CA ILE A 66 9.40 20.28 -4.97
C ILE A 66 10.09 19.07 -5.63
N SER A 67 11.38 18.89 -5.35
CA SER A 67 12.18 17.79 -5.92
C SER A 67 11.64 16.43 -5.49
N PHE A 68 11.28 16.28 -4.22
CA PHE A 68 10.66 15.06 -3.71
C PHE A 68 9.36 14.71 -4.44
N ASN A 69 8.47 15.69 -4.66
CA ASN A 69 7.20 15.47 -5.34
C ASN A 69 7.40 14.93 -6.77
N PHE A 70 8.33 15.52 -7.53
CA PHE A 70 8.65 15.06 -8.88
C PHE A 70 9.37 13.72 -8.90
N LEU A 71 10.33 13.50 -7.99
CA LEU A 71 11.03 12.21 -7.88
C LEU A 71 10.09 11.08 -7.49
N PHE A 72 9.16 11.34 -6.58
CA PHE A 72 8.13 10.36 -6.20
C PHE A 72 7.21 10.04 -7.38
N ALA A 73 6.75 11.07 -8.10
CA ALA A 73 5.94 10.87 -9.30
C ALA A 73 6.68 10.05 -10.37
N ALA A 74 7.95 10.35 -10.62
CA ALA A 74 8.81 9.60 -11.52
C ALA A 74 8.99 8.14 -11.05
N PHE A 75 9.21 7.93 -9.76
CA PHE A 75 9.29 6.59 -9.17
C PHE A 75 8.00 5.80 -9.40
N VAL A 76 6.83 6.38 -9.12
CA VAL A 76 5.53 5.73 -9.34
C VAL A 76 5.33 5.39 -10.81
N ALA A 77 5.62 6.32 -11.72
CA ALA A 77 5.51 6.10 -13.16
C ALA A 77 6.41 4.94 -13.62
N LEU A 78 7.70 4.95 -13.25
CA LEU A 78 8.64 3.88 -13.55
C LEU A 78 8.21 2.54 -12.95
N TRP A 79 7.69 2.56 -11.71
CA TRP A 79 7.19 1.37 -11.03
C TRP A 79 5.99 0.75 -11.73
N LEU A 80 5.07 1.57 -12.22
CA LEU A 80 3.89 1.14 -12.98
C LEU A 80 4.25 0.66 -14.39
N LEU A 81 5.12 1.37 -15.10
CA LEU A 81 5.59 0.95 -16.43
C LEU A 81 6.31 -0.40 -16.37
N SER A 82 7.14 -0.61 -15.35
CA SER A 82 7.83 -1.88 -15.13
C SER A 82 6.92 -3.01 -14.64
N TRP A 83 5.65 -2.73 -14.29
CA TRP A 83 4.71 -3.75 -13.83
C TRP A 83 4.46 -4.85 -14.88
N ASN A 84 4.24 -4.47 -16.14
CA ASN A 84 4.04 -5.43 -17.22
C ASN A 84 5.23 -6.38 -17.37
N TRP A 85 6.45 -5.86 -17.24
CA TRP A 85 7.66 -6.66 -17.30
C TRP A 85 7.81 -7.58 -16.09
N ARG A 86 7.57 -7.08 -14.87
CA ARG A 86 7.55 -7.91 -13.65
C ARG A 86 6.51 -9.02 -13.73
N LYS A 87 5.32 -8.71 -14.26
CA LYS A 87 4.22 -9.65 -14.44
C LYS A 87 4.55 -10.73 -15.47
N ARG A 88 5.21 -10.38 -16.58
CA ARG A 88 5.72 -11.36 -17.56
C ARG A 88 6.78 -12.29 -16.96
N LYS A 89 7.69 -11.76 -16.15
CA LYS A 89 8.70 -12.57 -15.44
C LYS A 89 8.10 -13.55 -14.44
N ALA A 90 6.88 -13.30 -13.95
CA ALA A 90 6.17 -14.21 -13.07
C ALA A 90 5.67 -15.49 -13.78
N GLY A 91 5.82 -15.60 -15.11
CA GLY A 91 5.43 -16.78 -15.88
C GLY A 91 3.97 -16.78 -16.31
N ALA A 92 3.51 -17.90 -16.87
CA ALA A 92 2.14 -18.09 -17.31
C ALA A 92 1.16 -18.04 -16.12
N LEU A 93 -0.09 -17.70 -16.43
CA LEU A 93 -1.15 -17.65 -15.43
C LEU A 93 -1.64 -19.07 -15.12
N LEU A 94 -1.54 -19.49 -13.86
CA LEU A 94 -2.08 -20.76 -13.39
C LEU A 94 -3.52 -20.59 -12.90
N LEU A 95 -3.78 -19.53 -12.13
CA LEU A 95 -5.10 -19.26 -11.57
C LEU A 95 -5.31 -17.77 -11.31
N ASP A 96 -6.42 -17.22 -11.81
CA ASP A 96 -6.93 -15.89 -11.41
C ASP A 96 -7.97 -16.07 -10.31
N VAL A 97 -7.65 -15.61 -9.09
CA VAL A 97 -8.53 -15.68 -7.92
C VAL A 97 -9.45 -14.45 -7.85
N GLY A 98 -9.20 -13.44 -8.68
CA GLY A 98 -9.96 -12.21 -8.75
C GLY A 98 -9.50 -11.14 -7.75
N ARG A 99 -10.42 -10.22 -7.43
CA ARG A 99 -10.11 -9.06 -6.57
C ARG A 99 -10.20 -9.41 -5.10
N PHE A 100 -9.16 -9.03 -4.36
CA PHE A 100 -9.08 -9.24 -2.92
C PHE A 100 -9.79 -8.14 -2.11
N SER A 101 -10.14 -8.41 -0.85
CA SER A 101 -10.81 -7.41 0.01
C SER A 101 -9.96 -6.17 0.25
N GLN A 102 -8.64 -6.33 0.41
CA GLN A 102 -7.73 -5.20 0.55
C GLN A 102 -7.58 -4.43 -0.78
N SER A 103 -7.73 -5.06 -1.94
CA SER A 103 -7.77 -4.35 -3.23
C SER A 103 -8.97 -3.40 -3.27
N LYS A 104 -10.14 -3.80 -2.75
CA LYS A 104 -11.29 -2.89 -2.63
C LYS A 104 -11.00 -1.69 -1.74
N LEU A 105 -10.31 -1.90 -0.61
CA LEU A 105 -9.91 -0.80 0.27
C LEU A 105 -8.96 0.16 -0.45
N MET A 106 -7.93 -0.36 -1.13
CA MET A 106 -6.97 0.47 -1.89
C MET A 106 -7.66 1.23 -3.03
N LEU A 107 -8.68 0.64 -3.65
CA LEU A 107 -9.49 1.33 -4.66
C LEU A 107 -10.20 2.54 -4.07
N TRP A 108 -10.86 2.38 -2.91
CA TRP A 108 -11.52 3.49 -2.23
C TRP A 108 -10.54 4.57 -1.78
N VAL A 109 -9.37 4.18 -1.26
CA VAL A 109 -8.29 5.13 -0.94
C VAL A 109 -7.87 5.89 -2.20
N GLY A 110 -7.68 5.20 -3.32
CA GLY A 110 -7.32 5.83 -4.59
C GLY A 110 -8.39 6.80 -5.12
N VAL A 111 -9.68 6.48 -4.94
CA VAL A 111 -10.78 7.39 -5.30
C VAL A 111 -10.78 8.64 -4.43
N LEU A 112 -10.58 8.50 -3.11
CA LEU A 112 -10.49 9.65 -2.20
C LEU A 112 -9.28 10.54 -2.54
N GLU A 113 -8.12 9.92 -2.81
CA GLU A 113 -6.93 10.65 -3.25
C GLU A 113 -7.14 11.36 -4.60
N ALA A 114 -7.88 10.74 -5.53
CA ALA A 114 -8.22 11.39 -6.79
C ALA A 114 -9.10 12.64 -6.59
N LEU A 115 -10.08 12.58 -5.69
CA LEU A 115 -10.89 13.77 -5.33
C LEU A 115 -10.02 14.86 -4.71
N PHE A 116 -9.08 14.50 -3.84
CA PHE A 116 -8.13 15.43 -3.26
C PHE A 116 -7.19 16.04 -4.30
N ALA A 117 -6.73 15.24 -5.27
CA ALA A 117 -5.92 15.70 -6.40
C ALA A 117 -6.70 16.69 -7.29
N VAL A 118 -7.97 16.43 -7.56
CA VAL A 118 -8.84 17.36 -8.32
C VAL A 118 -8.99 18.70 -7.58
N PHE A 119 -9.27 18.66 -6.27
CA PHE A 119 -9.35 19.87 -5.46
C PHE A 119 -8.04 20.68 -5.48
N ASN A 120 -6.90 20.02 -5.30
CA ASN A 120 -5.58 20.67 -5.35
C ASN A 120 -5.27 21.22 -6.74
N THR A 121 -5.64 20.51 -7.81
CA THR A 121 -5.47 20.97 -9.19
C THR A 121 -6.29 22.22 -9.46
N SER A 122 -7.56 22.24 -9.01
CA SER A 122 -8.42 23.43 -9.13
C SER A 122 -7.84 24.63 -8.36
N SER A 123 -7.38 24.41 -7.13
CA SER A 123 -6.69 25.45 -6.34
C SER A 123 -5.43 25.97 -7.03
N ALA A 124 -4.64 25.07 -7.63
CA ALA A 124 -3.44 25.42 -8.39
C ALA A 124 -3.77 26.26 -9.64
N ILE A 125 -4.79 25.86 -10.42
CA ILE A 125 -5.26 26.61 -11.59
C ILE A 125 -5.71 28.00 -11.17
N ASN A 126 -6.50 28.11 -10.09
CA ASN A 126 -6.96 29.40 -9.59
C ASN A 126 -5.77 30.32 -9.25
N LYS A 127 -4.78 29.82 -8.49
CA LYS A 127 -3.55 30.58 -8.15
C LYS A 127 -2.76 31.04 -9.38
N ILE A 128 -2.70 30.21 -10.42
CA ILE A 128 -2.02 30.56 -11.66
C ILE A 128 -2.81 31.66 -12.40
N SER A 129 -4.14 31.53 -12.46
CA SER A 129 -5.01 32.49 -13.16
C SER A 129 -5.10 33.86 -12.50
N THR A 130 -5.06 33.93 -11.16
CA THR A 130 -5.12 35.20 -10.42
C THR A 130 -3.76 35.90 -10.30
N GLY A 131 -2.72 35.33 -10.92
CA GLY A 131 -1.34 35.76 -10.77
C GLY A 131 -0.66 35.10 -9.58
N LEU A 132 0.56 34.61 -9.83
CA LEU A 132 1.45 34.09 -8.79
C LEU A 132 1.96 35.27 -7.95
N GLY A 133 1.79 35.20 -6.62
CA GLY A 133 2.39 36.19 -5.72
C GLY A 133 3.92 36.20 -5.85
N ASN A 134 4.55 37.34 -5.54
CA ASN A 134 5.99 37.58 -5.74
C ASN A 134 6.92 36.46 -5.20
N ASP A 135 6.50 35.76 -4.13
CA ASP A 135 7.30 34.71 -3.48
C ASP A 135 6.93 33.27 -3.90
N THR A 136 5.93 33.10 -4.76
CA THR A 136 5.37 31.79 -5.14
C THR A 136 5.81 31.44 -6.55
N LYS A 137 6.61 30.38 -6.70
CA LYS A 137 7.06 29.92 -8.02
C LYS A 137 6.05 28.96 -8.62
N LEU A 138 5.88 29.02 -9.95
CA LEU A 138 5.02 28.11 -10.70
C LEU A 138 5.29 26.62 -10.37
N LEU A 139 6.57 26.25 -10.25
CA LEU A 139 6.99 24.89 -9.89
C LEU A 139 6.46 24.42 -8.53
N GLU A 140 6.38 25.34 -7.55
CA GLU A 140 5.84 25.04 -6.23
C GLU A 140 4.36 24.66 -6.33
N VAL A 141 3.60 25.45 -7.08
CA VAL A 141 2.16 25.26 -7.29
C VAL A 141 1.86 23.98 -8.07
N ILE A 142 2.64 23.64 -9.09
CA ILE A 142 2.43 22.44 -9.93
C ILE A 142 2.88 21.15 -9.21
N SER A 143 3.92 21.23 -8.38
CA SER A 143 4.48 20.03 -7.73
C SER A 143 3.47 19.29 -6.85
N GLN A 144 2.54 20.01 -6.21
CA GLN A 144 1.54 19.43 -5.31
C GLN A 144 0.50 18.58 -6.07
N PRO A 145 -0.21 19.09 -7.10
CA PRO A 145 -1.03 18.26 -7.98
C PRO A 145 -0.32 17.02 -8.52
N VAL A 146 0.95 17.16 -8.94
CA VAL A 146 1.74 16.03 -9.47
C VAL A 146 1.90 14.92 -8.44
N LEU A 147 2.19 15.26 -7.18
CA LEU A 147 2.27 14.29 -6.09
C LEU A 147 0.92 13.58 -5.87
N PHE A 148 -0.17 14.33 -5.72
CA PHE A 148 -1.49 13.75 -5.41
C PHE A 148 -2.03 12.88 -6.54
N TRP A 149 -1.86 13.30 -7.80
CA TRP A 149 -2.21 12.45 -8.93
C TRP A 149 -1.39 11.16 -8.97
N SER A 150 -0.09 11.24 -8.65
CA SER A 150 0.77 10.04 -8.59
C SER A 150 0.30 9.07 -7.50
N LEU A 151 -0.06 9.57 -6.32
CA LEU A 151 -0.64 8.75 -5.25
C LEU A 151 -1.98 8.14 -5.66
N ALA A 152 -2.88 8.94 -6.23
CA ALA A 152 -4.18 8.47 -6.70
C ALA A 152 -4.03 7.33 -7.73
N ILE A 153 -3.19 7.54 -8.76
CA ILE A 153 -2.92 6.53 -9.79
C ILE A 153 -2.31 5.26 -9.18
N TYR A 154 -1.38 5.41 -8.24
CA TYR A 154 -0.76 4.27 -7.55
C TYR A 154 -1.78 3.44 -6.77
N PHE A 155 -2.61 4.06 -5.93
CA PHE A 155 -3.63 3.37 -5.14
C PHE A 155 -4.74 2.77 -5.99
N LEU A 156 -5.20 3.49 -7.03
CA LEU A 156 -6.17 2.95 -7.99
C LEU A 156 -5.60 1.72 -8.70
N SER A 157 -4.34 1.78 -9.15
CA SER A 157 -3.66 0.64 -9.80
C SER A 157 -3.53 -0.57 -8.87
N MET A 158 -3.18 -0.35 -7.59
CA MET A 158 -3.19 -1.42 -6.59
C MET A 158 -4.60 -1.97 -6.35
N GLY A 159 -5.62 -1.10 -6.30
CA GLY A 159 -7.00 -1.49 -6.05
C GLY A 159 -7.64 -2.27 -7.22
N LEU A 160 -7.19 -1.99 -8.44
CA LEU A 160 -7.59 -2.73 -9.64
C LEU A 160 -6.82 -4.04 -9.82
N SER A 161 -5.70 -4.23 -9.11
CA SER A 161 -4.91 -5.45 -9.19
C SER A 161 -5.69 -6.67 -8.71
N ARG A 162 -5.54 -7.78 -9.45
CA ARG A 162 -6.09 -9.08 -9.11
C ARG A 162 -5.03 -9.93 -8.41
N LEU A 163 -5.49 -10.87 -7.60
CA LEU A 163 -4.66 -11.91 -7.03
C LEU A 163 -4.52 -13.03 -8.07
N GLU A 164 -3.32 -13.17 -8.61
CA GLU A 164 -3.02 -14.16 -9.65
C GLU A 164 -1.91 -15.10 -9.16
N PHE A 165 -2.12 -16.40 -9.32
CA PHE A 165 -1.10 -17.43 -9.13
C PHE A 165 -0.48 -17.71 -10.49
N ARG A 166 0.85 -17.65 -10.56
CA ARG A 166 1.63 -17.84 -11.79
C ARG A 166 2.77 -18.82 -11.54
N GLU A 167 3.33 -19.34 -12.62
CA GLU A 167 4.39 -20.36 -12.58
C GLU A 167 5.56 -20.00 -11.65
N ASN A 168 5.99 -18.73 -11.63
CA ASN A 168 7.15 -18.30 -10.84
C ASN A 168 6.76 -17.57 -9.55
N GLY A 169 5.48 -17.40 -9.24
CA GLY A 169 5.06 -16.77 -8.00
C GLY A 169 3.62 -16.26 -7.95
N ILE A 170 3.31 -15.57 -6.86
CA ILE A 170 2.02 -14.91 -6.61
C ILE A 170 2.13 -13.45 -7.00
N CYS A 171 1.26 -13.00 -7.91
CA CYS A 171 1.10 -11.60 -8.28
C CYS A 171 -0.06 -10.96 -7.51
N TYR A 172 0.24 -9.90 -6.77
CA TYR A 172 -0.76 -9.20 -5.95
C TYR A 172 -0.31 -7.77 -5.62
N MET A 173 -1.22 -6.78 -5.73
CA MET A 173 -0.95 -5.37 -5.38
C MET A 173 0.31 -4.80 -6.02
N LEU A 174 0.46 -4.99 -7.33
CA LEU A 174 1.63 -4.53 -8.12
C LEU A 174 2.97 -5.13 -7.66
N SER A 175 2.93 -6.21 -6.88
CA SER A 175 4.08 -6.96 -6.41
C SER A 175 4.02 -8.40 -6.90
N VAL A 176 5.20 -8.99 -7.09
CA VAL A 176 5.38 -10.40 -7.43
C VAL A 176 6.17 -11.03 -6.29
N VAL A 177 5.58 -12.03 -5.65
CA VAL A 177 6.27 -12.83 -4.64
C VAL A 177 6.61 -14.18 -5.24
N LYS A 178 7.90 -14.43 -5.42
CA LYS A 178 8.40 -15.73 -5.91
C LYS A 178 8.11 -16.85 -4.93
N TRP A 179 7.89 -18.06 -5.46
CA TRP A 179 7.69 -19.28 -4.66
C TRP A 179 8.83 -19.56 -3.68
N GLU A 180 10.08 -19.34 -4.12
CA GLU A 180 11.30 -19.54 -3.32
C GLU A 180 11.33 -18.78 -1.98
N LYS A 181 10.55 -17.68 -1.89
CA LYS A 181 10.46 -16.83 -0.70
C LYS A 181 9.42 -17.34 0.30
N LEU A 182 8.57 -18.28 -0.08
CA LEU A 182 7.58 -18.90 0.80
C LEU A 182 8.27 -19.99 1.63
N THR A 183 7.86 -20.11 2.89
CA THR A 183 8.34 -21.16 3.81
C THR A 183 7.25 -22.19 4.06
N SER A 184 6.06 -21.71 4.39
CA SER A 184 4.95 -22.57 4.78
C SER A 184 3.61 -21.91 4.42
N TYR A 185 2.55 -22.71 4.43
CA TYR A 185 1.20 -22.21 4.36
C TYR A 185 0.29 -23.05 5.25
N TRP A 186 -0.74 -22.43 5.80
CA TRP A 186 -1.80 -23.15 6.52
C TRP A 186 -3.14 -22.47 6.31
N TRP A 187 -4.19 -23.29 6.36
CA TRP A 187 -5.56 -22.80 6.32
C TRP A 187 -6.05 -22.51 7.73
N SER A 188 -6.77 -21.41 7.91
CA SER A 188 -7.40 -21.09 9.19
C SER A 188 -8.49 -22.13 9.49
N GLN A 189 -8.47 -22.69 10.71
CA GLN A 189 -9.49 -23.64 11.18
C GLN A 189 -10.86 -22.95 11.35
N ASP A 190 -10.87 -21.73 11.89
CA ASP A 190 -12.10 -20.98 12.13
C ASP A 190 -12.70 -20.36 10.85
N LYS A 191 -11.85 -20.12 9.84
CA LYS A 191 -12.23 -19.45 8.59
C LYS A 191 -11.64 -20.21 7.39
N PRO A 192 -12.36 -21.23 6.86
CA PRO A 192 -11.81 -22.14 5.85
C PRO A 192 -11.42 -21.46 4.52
N ASN A 193 -11.90 -20.24 4.30
CA ASN A 193 -11.59 -19.43 3.14
C ASN A 193 -10.32 -18.56 3.33
N ILE A 194 -9.58 -18.71 4.41
CA ILE A 194 -8.36 -17.93 4.67
C ILE A 194 -7.15 -18.86 4.70
N VAL A 195 -6.21 -18.63 3.79
CA VAL A 195 -4.86 -19.21 3.83
C VAL A 195 -3.90 -18.17 4.39
N THR A 196 -3.05 -18.57 5.32
CA THR A 196 -1.93 -17.76 5.77
C THR A 196 -0.66 -18.33 5.18
N ILE A 197 0.10 -17.47 4.52
CA ILE A 197 1.37 -17.80 3.88
C ILE A 197 2.49 -17.19 4.70
N GLU A 198 3.48 -17.99 5.00
CA GLU A 198 4.72 -17.59 5.67
C GLU A 198 5.86 -17.40 4.66
N PHE A 199 6.66 -16.37 4.88
CA PHE A 199 7.79 -15.97 4.05
C PHE A 199 9.09 -16.13 4.84
N LYS A 200 10.15 -16.64 4.18
CA LYS A 200 11.48 -16.83 4.75
C LYS A 200 12.06 -15.55 5.33
N GLN A 201 11.78 -14.44 4.67
CA GLN A 201 12.12 -13.10 5.13
C GLN A 201 10.89 -12.21 4.98
N PRO A 202 10.59 -11.35 5.96
CA PRO A 202 9.51 -10.40 5.82
C PRO A 202 9.79 -9.50 4.61
N PRO A 203 8.80 -9.28 3.72
CA PRO A 203 9.01 -8.51 2.49
C PRO A 203 9.37 -7.04 2.75
N TYR A 204 9.15 -6.55 3.99
CA TYR A 204 9.51 -5.21 4.44
C TYR A 204 10.01 -5.30 5.89
N LEU A 205 10.97 -4.45 6.27
CA LEU A 205 11.60 -4.42 7.61
C LEU A 205 10.62 -4.39 8.80
N LEU A 206 9.38 -3.90 8.59
CA LEU A 206 8.35 -3.79 9.61
C LEU A 206 7.12 -4.71 9.38
N SER A 207 7.18 -5.59 8.37
CA SER A 207 6.12 -6.56 8.06
C SER A 207 6.28 -7.85 8.88
N THR A 208 5.19 -8.53 9.21
CA THR A 208 5.28 -9.97 9.49
C THR A 208 5.81 -10.68 8.25
N GLY A 209 6.61 -11.73 8.45
CA GLY A 209 6.80 -12.78 7.44
C GLY A 209 5.52 -13.59 7.21
N LEU A 210 4.34 -13.07 7.54
CA LEU A 210 3.04 -13.74 7.40
C LEU A 210 2.09 -12.84 6.63
N ARG A 211 1.42 -13.39 5.62
CA ARG A 211 0.28 -12.73 4.94
C ARG A 211 -0.90 -13.69 4.87
N SER A 212 -2.04 -13.20 5.34
CA SER A 212 -3.31 -13.93 5.20
C SER A 212 -4.05 -13.49 3.93
N LEU A 213 -4.34 -14.47 3.08
CA LEU A 213 -5.12 -14.35 1.87
C LEU A 213 -6.49 -15.04 2.07
N ARG A 214 -7.57 -14.28 1.95
CA ARG A 214 -8.93 -14.76 1.77
C ARG A 214 -9.15 -15.23 0.32
N ILE A 215 -9.27 -16.54 0.14
CA ILE A 215 -9.52 -17.21 -1.15
C ILE A 215 -11.01 -17.57 -1.21
N PRO A 216 -11.73 -17.30 -2.32
CA PRO A 216 -13.08 -17.80 -2.53
C PRO A 216 -13.11 -19.33 -2.44
N SER A 217 -14.17 -19.88 -1.84
CA SER A 217 -14.30 -21.34 -1.65
C SER A 217 -14.18 -22.13 -2.95
N ALA A 218 -14.68 -21.59 -4.06
CA ALA A 218 -14.57 -22.18 -5.40
C ALA A 218 -13.12 -22.40 -5.90
N HIS A 219 -12.15 -21.65 -5.37
CA HIS A 219 -10.74 -21.73 -5.77
C HIS A 219 -9.87 -22.41 -4.70
N ARG A 220 -10.47 -22.89 -3.61
CA ARG A 220 -9.72 -23.42 -2.45
C ARG A 220 -8.85 -24.61 -2.83
N ASP A 221 -9.42 -25.60 -3.52
CA ASP A 221 -8.72 -26.84 -3.84
C ASP A 221 -7.62 -26.61 -4.88
N ALA A 222 -7.90 -25.78 -5.89
CA ALA A 222 -6.90 -25.37 -6.88
C ALA A 222 -5.72 -24.62 -6.23
N VAL A 223 -5.98 -23.66 -5.34
CA VAL A 223 -4.93 -22.94 -4.60
C VAL A 223 -4.15 -23.89 -3.70
N LYS A 224 -4.83 -24.83 -3.02
CA LYS A 224 -4.16 -25.84 -2.18
C LYS A 224 -3.22 -26.71 -3.00
N GLN A 225 -3.66 -27.16 -4.18
CA GLN A 225 -2.83 -27.96 -5.08
C GLN A 225 -1.60 -27.18 -5.56
N ILE A 226 -1.79 -25.95 -6.05
CA ILE A 226 -0.69 -25.09 -6.54
C ILE A 226 0.34 -24.84 -5.42
N LEU A 227 -0.13 -24.50 -4.21
CA LEU A 227 0.75 -24.26 -3.07
C LEU A 227 1.51 -25.52 -2.64
N ALA A 228 0.84 -26.68 -2.59
CA ALA A 228 1.48 -27.94 -2.25
C ALA A 228 2.59 -28.31 -3.26
N GLU A 229 2.29 -28.21 -4.55
CA GLU A 229 3.24 -28.52 -5.63
C GLU A 229 4.50 -27.67 -5.55
N HIS A 230 4.35 -26.35 -5.42
CA HIS A 230 5.49 -25.43 -5.44
C HIS A 230 6.28 -25.42 -4.14
N LEU A 231 5.64 -25.66 -2.99
CA LEU A 231 6.35 -25.70 -1.71
C LEU A 231 7.09 -27.02 -1.49
N MET A 232 6.50 -28.16 -1.88
CA MET A 232 7.19 -29.45 -1.77
C MET A 232 8.41 -29.56 -2.70
N MET A 233 8.41 -28.90 -3.86
CA MET A 233 9.60 -28.86 -4.72
C MET A 233 10.75 -28.00 -4.16
N THR A 234 10.47 -27.04 -3.28
CA THR A 234 11.51 -26.19 -2.68
C THR A 234 12.28 -26.84 -1.54
N ASP A 235 11.75 -27.90 -0.92
CA ASP A 235 12.40 -28.63 0.19
C ASP A 235 13.39 -29.72 -0.28
N VAL A 236 13.51 -29.95 -1.61
CA VAL A 236 14.39 -30.98 -2.20
C VAL A 236 15.69 -30.38 -2.76
N LYS A 237 16.31 -29.42 -2.07
CA LYS A 237 17.61 -28.85 -2.48
C LYS A 237 18.61 -28.81 -1.35
#